data_AF-A0A2M6Y782-F1
#
_entry.id   AF-A0A2M6Y782-F1
#
_cell.length_a   1.000
_cell.length_b   1.000
_cell.length_c   1.000
_cell.angle_alpha   90.00
_cell.angle_beta   90.00
_cell.angle_gamma   90.00
#
_symmetry.space_group_name_H-M   'P 1'
#
loop_
_entity.id
_entity.type
_entity.pdbx_description
1 polymer ?
#
loop_
_entity_poly.entity_id
_entity_poly.type
_entity_poly.pdbx_seq_one_letter_code
_entity_poly.pdbx_strand_id
1 'polypeptide(L)' 'MEPDKTPLVAGLLIFAASVLSLKLGLSVAVFEILLGLGAGALDLRAADWMVYLAGFGGILLTFLAGA' A
#
# COMPACT_ATOMS: atom_id res chain seq x y z
N MET A 1 7.29 -24.33 -10.52
CA MET A 1 6.88 -22.91 -10.57
C MET A 1 7.19 -22.33 -9.20
N GLU A 2 8.13 -21.39 -9.11
CA GLU A 2 8.35 -20.68 -7.83
C GLU A 2 7.13 -19.81 -7.52
N PRO A 3 6.62 -19.83 -6.28
CA PRO A 3 5.48 -19.02 -5.90
C PRO A 3 5.86 -17.53 -5.94
N ASP A 4 5.00 -16.71 -6.53
CA ASP A 4 5.14 -15.25 -6.50
C ASP A 4 4.98 -14.76 -5.05
N LYS A 5 6.05 -14.16 -4.51
CA LYS A 5 6.11 -13.67 -3.13
C LYS A 5 5.58 -12.24 -3.01
N THR A 6 5.36 -11.55 -4.13
CA THR A 6 4.95 -10.14 -4.17
C THR A 6 3.67 -9.87 -3.38
N PRO A 7 2.59 -10.66 -3.50
CA PRO A 7 1.36 -10.44 -2.73
C PRO A 7 1.57 -10.60 -1.22
N LEU A 8 2.42 -11.55 -0.83
CA LEU A 8 2.76 -11.79 0.58
C LEU A 8 3.52 -10.59 1.16
N VAL A 9 4.53 -10.09 0.45
CA VAL A 9 5.30 -8.93 0.91
C VAL A 9 4.43 -7.69 0.98
N ALA A 10 3.59 -7.44 -0.03
CA ALA A 10 2.63 -6.34 -0.01
C ALA A 10 1.66 -6.44 1.18
N GLY A 11 1.12 -7.63 1.44
CA GLY A 11 0.23 -7.88 2.59
C GLY A 11 0.90 -7.62 3.94
N LEU A 12 2.16 -8.03 4.10
CA LEU A 12 2.93 -7.76 5.33
C LEU A 12 3.20 -6.26 5.52
N LEU A 13 3.49 -5.52 4.45
CA LEU A 13 3.70 -4.07 4.51
C LEU A 13 2.41 -3.33 4.92
N ILE A 14 1.27 -3.68 4.32
CA ILE A 14 -0.05 -3.10 4.65
C ILE A 14 -0.44 -3.44 6.10
N PHE A 15 -0.19 -4.68 6.52
CA PHE A 15 -0.44 -5.10 7.90
C PHE A 15 0.42 -4.32 8.89
N ALA A 16 1.72 -4.15 8.61
CA ALA A 16 2.62 -3.35 9.44
C ALA A 16 2.17 -1.88 9.50
N ALA A 17 1.77 -1.27 8.38
CA ALA A 17 1.23 0.08 8.33
C ALA A 17 -0.01 0.23 9.24
N SER A 18 -0.91 -0.75 9.21
CA SER A 18 -2.13 -0.77 10.01
C SER A 18 -1.84 -0.86 11.52
N VAL A 19 -0.93 -1.75 11.92
CA VAL A 19 -0.51 -1.89 13.32
C VAL A 19 0.19 -0.62 13.83
N LEU A 20 1.05 -0.02 13.00
CA LEU A 20 1.75 1.23 13.35
C LEU A 20 0.79 2.42 13.47
N SER A 21 -0.20 2.50 12.58
CA SER A 21 -1.28 3.50 12.64
C SER A 21 -2.02 3.48 13.97
N LEU A 22 -2.43 2.28 14.42
CA LEU A 22 -3.12 2.12 15.69
C LEU A 22 -2.24 2.48 16.90
N LYS A 23 -0.94 2.18 16.83
CA LYS A 23 0.00 2.46 17.93
C LYS A 23 0.39 3.93 18.03
N LEU A 24 0.53 4.62 16.91
CA LEU A 24 1.07 5.99 16.84
C LEU A 24 -0.02 7.05 16.67
N GLY A 25 -1.29 6.65 16.44
CA GLY A 25 -2.42 7.58 16.33
C GLY A 25 -2.40 8.44 15.06
N LEU A 26 -1.63 8.04 14.04
CA LEU A 26 -1.58 8.71 12.74
C LEU A 26 -2.36 7.92 11.69
N SER A 27 -2.75 8.60 10.62
CA SER A 27 -3.45 7.98 9.49
C SER A 27 -2.65 6.82 8.89
N VAL A 28 -3.33 5.70 8.62
CA VAL A 28 -2.74 4.52 7.98
C VAL A 28 -2.09 4.85 6.64
N ALA A 29 -2.69 5.77 5.87
CA ALA A 29 -2.18 6.20 4.57
C ALA A 29 -0.76 6.79 4.66
N VAL A 30 -0.42 7.48 5.75
CA VAL A 30 0.94 8.01 5.97
C VAL A 30 1.95 6.88 6.07
N PHE A 31 1.63 5.83 6.83
CA PHE A 31 2.51 4.66 6.98
C PHE A 31 2.60 3.84 5.69
N GLU A 32 1.49 3.67 4.98
CA GLU A 32 1.49 2.96 3.69
C GLU A 32 2.39 3.66 2.66
N ILE A 33 2.35 4.99 2.59
CA ILE A 33 3.23 5.78 1.70
C ILE A 33 4.70 5.64 2.12
N LEU A 34 5.02 5.78 3.40
CA LEU A 34 6.41 5.68 3.89
C LEU A 34 7.00 4.28 3.71
N LEU A 35 6.24 3.24 4.04
CA LEU A 35 6.67 1.85 3.85
C LEU A 35 6.74 1.47 2.37
N GLY A 36 5.80 1.96 1.55
CA GLY A 36 5.83 1.79 0.09
C GLY A 36 7.06 2.47 -0.54
N LEU A 37 7.41 3.68 -0.10
CA LEU A 37 8.64 4.37 -0.51
C LEU A 37 9.88 3.56 -0.13
N GLY A 38 9.94 3.04 1.10
CA GLY A 38 11.03 2.19 1.57
C GLY A 38 11.15 0.90 0.77
N ALA A 39 10.02 0.26 0.44
CA ALA A 39 10.00 -0.93 -0.40
C ALA A 39 10.51 -0.64 -1.82
N GLY A 40 10.08 0.48 -2.42
CA GLY A 40 10.57 0.91 -3.74
C GLY A 40 12.08 1.18 -3.76
N ALA A 41 12.64 1.70 -2.67
CA ALA A 41 14.08 1.88 -2.53
C ALA A 41 14.87 0.55 -2.48
N LEU A 42 14.20 -0.56 -2.15
CA LEU A 42 14.75 -1.93 -2.16
C LEU A 42 14.49 -2.67 -3.49
N ASP A 43 14.20 -1.94 -4.56
CA ASP A 43 13.90 -2.46 -5.92
C ASP A 43 12.62 -3.32 -5.99
N LEU A 44 11.70 -3.19 -5.01
CA LEU A 44 10.36 -3.76 -5.17
C LEU A 44 9.56 -2.93 -6.17
N ARG A 45 9.22 -3.55 -7.30
CA ARG A 45 8.41 -2.94 -8.34
C ARG A 45 6.93 -3.23 -8.10
N ALA A 46 6.09 -2.22 -8.36
CA ALA A 46 4.66 -2.42 -8.38
C ALA A 46 4.28 -3.37 -9.52
N ALA A 47 3.51 -4.41 -9.20
CA ALA A 47 2.91 -5.29 -10.19
C ALA A 47 1.68 -4.62 -10.83
N ASP A 48 1.31 -5.04 -12.03
CA ASP A 48 0.20 -4.41 -12.79
C ASP A 48 -1.12 -4.38 -12.03
N TRP A 49 -1.41 -5.42 -11.25
CA TRP A 49 -2.62 -5.47 -10.39
C TRP A 49 -2.61 -4.41 -9.29
N MET A 50 -1.43 -4.05 -8.77
CA MET A 50 -1.27 -2.99 -7.76
C MET A 50 -1.57 -1.63 -8.38
N VAL A 51 -1.06 -1.41 -9.61
CA VAL A 51 -1.30 -0.17 -10.37
C VAL A 51 -2.79 -0.02 -10.69
N TYR A 52 -3.45 -1.10 -11.09
CA TYR A 52 -4.89 -1.12 -11.31
C TYR A 52 -5.68 -0.73 -10.05
N LEU A 53 -5.37 -1.37 -8.90
CA LEU A 53 -6.03 -1.06 -7.63
C LEU A 53 -5.76 0.39 -7.17
N ALA A 54 -4.54 0.90 -7.35
CA ALA A 54 -4.21 2.28 -7.02
C ALA A 54 -5.02 3.28 -7.86
N GLY A 55 -5.15 3.04 -9.16
CA GLY A 55 -5.96 3.87 -10.05
C GLY A 55 -7.45 3.85 -9.67
N PHE A 56 -8.01 2.67 -9.48
CA PHE A 56 -9.41 2.51 -9.07
C PHE A 56 -9.68 3.14 -7.69
N GLY A 57 -8.81 2.86 -6.71
CA GLY A 57 -8.89 3.44 -5.37
C GLY A 57 -8.78 4.96 -5.39
N GLY A 58 -7.92 5.53 -6.22
CA GLY A 58 -7.79 6.99 -6.39
C GLY A 58 -9.07 7.65 -6.90
N ILE A 59 -9.76 7.03 -7.85
CA ILE A 59 -11.08 7.49 -8.33
C ILE A 59 -12.10 7.47 -7.18
N LEU A 60 -12.17 6.35 -6.44
CA LEU A 60 -13.07 6.22 -5.30
C LEU A 60 -12.79 7.28 -4.24
N LEU A 61 -11.53 7.45 -3.82
CA LEU A 61 -11.16 8.44 -2.80
C LEU A 61 -11.49 9.87 -3.23
N THR A 62 -11.25 10.22 -4.49
CA THR A 62 -11.58 11.55 -5.02
C THR A 62 -13.10 11.76 -5.06
N PHE A 63 -13.87 10.75 -5.46
CA PHE A 63 -15.33 10.80 -5.41
C PHE A 63 -15.84 10.97 -3.97
N LEU A 64 -15.33 10.20 -3.01
CA LEU A 64 -15.72 10.32 -1.60
C LEU A 64 -15.30 11.65 -0.97
N ALA A 65 -14.21 12.26 -1.45
CA ALA A 65 -13.72 13.53 -0.94
C ALA A 65 -14.49 14.76 -1.48
N GLY A 66 -15.22 14.61 -2.59
CA GLY A 66 -15.78 15.75 -3.32
C GLY A 66 -17.21 15.59 -3.85
N ALA A 67 -17.92 14.50 -3.57
CA ALA A 67 -19.36 14.40 -3.79
C ALA A 67 -20.15 15.15 -2.70
#